data_AF-A0A1W9RV27-F1
#
_entry.id   AF-A0A1W9RV27-F1
#
_cell.length_a   1.000
_cell.length_b   1.000
_cell.length_c   1.000
_cell.angle_alpha   90.00
_cell.angle_beta   90.00
_cell.angle_gamma   90.00
#
_symmetry.space_group_name_H-M   'P 1'
#
loop_
_entity.id
_entity.type
_entity.pdbx_description
1 polymer ?
#
loop_
_entity_poly.entity_id
_entity_poly.type
_entity_poly.pdbx_seq_one_letter_code
_entity_poly.pdbx_strand_id
1 'polypeptide(L)' 'MKAHQLRMLSKEELRNRLRELKKEIMELNFQKKTAKVEKPHLFKEKRREVARILTILKEKENEKD' A
#
# COMPACT_ATOMS: atom_id res chain seq x y z
N MET A 1 -7.11 -3.25 -3.66
CA MET A 1 -8.22 -2.26 -3.74
C MET A 1 -8.42 -1.68 -5.16
N LYS A 2 -9.63 -1.17 -5.46
CA LYS A 2 -9.93 -0.36 -6.67
C LYS A 2 -9.38 1.06 -6.49
N ALA A 3 -8.73 1.61 -7.52
CA ALA A 3 -8.05 2.91 -7.46
C ALA A 3 -8.98 4.08 -7.07
N HIS A 4 -10.28 4.00 -7.38
CA HIS A 4 -11.23 5.07 -7.04
C HIS A 4 -11.36 5.30 -5.52
N GLN A 5 -11.32 4.23 -4.71
CA GLN A 5 -11.44 4.35 -3.26
C GLN A 5 -10.24 5.10 -2.68
N LEU A 6 -9.05 4.86 -3.22
CA LEU A 6 -7.82 5.53 -2.79
C LEU A 6 -7.83 7.03 -3.15
N ARG A 7 -8.45 7.44 -4.26
CA ARG A 7 -8.53 8.86 -4.62
C ARG A 7 -9.46 9.65 -3.69
N MET A 8 -10.52 9.01 -3.18
CA MET A 8 -11.48 9.63 -2.25
C MET A 8 -10.91 9.86 -0.84
N LEU A 9 -9.86 9.12 -0.45
CA LEU A 9 -9.22 9.26 0.87
C LEU A 9 -8.42 10.56 0.99
N SER A 10 -8.35 11.12 2.20
CA SER A 10 -7.52 12.29 2.50
C SER A 10 -6.01 11.96 2.43
N LYS A 11 -5.15 13.00 2.37
CA LYS A 11 -3.69 12.79 2.38
C LYS A 11 -3.23 12.05 3.66
N GLU A 12 -3.86 12.31 4.79
CA GLU A 12 -3.54 11.64 6.06
C GLU A 12 -4.00 10.19 6.07
N GLU A 13 -5.20 9.90 5.58
CA GLU A 13 -5.71 8.54 5.45
C GLU A 13 -4.84 7.70 4.50
N LEU A 14 -4.39 8.29 3.38
CA LEU A 14 -3.45 7.65 2.46
C LEU A 14 -2.11 7.34 3.14
N ARG A 15 -1.59 8.25 3.97
CA ARG A 15 -0.36 8.03 4.74
C ARG A 15 -0.54 6.97 5.83
N ASN A 16 -1.70 6.92 6.48
CA ASN A 16 -2.03 5.88 7.45
C ASN A 16 -2.11 4.52 6.77
N ARG A 17 -2.81 4.44 5.64
CA ARG A 17 -2.91 3.21 4.85
C ARG A 17 -1.56 2.72 4.33
N LEU A 18 -0.69 3.65 3.93
CA LEU A 18 0.68 3.34 3.54
C LEU A 18 1.48 2.69 4.69
N ARG A 19 1.32 3.19 5.93
CA ARG A 19 1.95 2.60 7.11
C ARG A 19 1.44 1.20 7.39
N GLU A 20 0.12 0.99 7.31
CA GLU A 20 -0.49 -0.34 7.46
C GLU A 20 0.06 -1.34 6.44
N LEU A 21 0.04 -0.98 5.15
CA LEU A 21 0.52 -1.85 4.07
C LEU A 21 2.00 -2.19 4.22
N LYS A 22 2.84 -1.25 4.68
CA LYS A 22 4.25 -1.53 4.98
C LYS A 22 4.41 -2.54 6.12
N LYS A 23 3.62 -2.42 7.18
CA LYS A 23 3.61 -3.37 8.30
C LYS A 23 3.18 -4.77 7.84
N GLU A 24 2.15 -4.86 7.01
CA GLU A 24 1.69 -6.14 6.45
C GLU A 24 2.72 -6.77 5.51
N ILE A 25 3.43 -5.98 4.70
CA ILE A 25 4.52 -6.50 3.86
C ILE A 25 5.67 -7.02 4.74
N MET A 26 5.97 -6.34 5.85
CA MET A 26 6.97 -6.79 6.81
C MET A 26 6.57 -8.10 7.48
N GLU A 27 5.31 -8.23 7.89
CA GLU A 27 4.75 -9.46 8.44
C GLU A 27 4.80 -10.61 7.42
N LEU A 28 4.40 -10.37 6.17
CA LEU A 28 4.50 -11.36 5.10
C LEU A 28 5.96 -11.76 4.85
N ASN A 29 6.90 -10.81 4.86
CA ASN A 29 8.34 -11.09 4.75
C ASN A 29 8.85 -11.92 5.92
N PHE A 30 8.36 -11.68 7.13
CA PHE A 30 8.68 -12.46 8.30
C PHE A 30 8.16 -13.89 8.15
N GLN A 31 6.88 -14.05 7.79
CA GLN A 31 6.28 -15.36 7.48
C GLN A 31 7.02 -16.09 6.37
N LYS A 32 7.52 -15.38 5.35
CA LYS A 32 8.34 -15.98 4.29
C LYS A 32 9.67 -16.54 4.78
N LYS A 33 10.25 -15.94 5.82
CA LYS A 33 11.52 -16.37 6.42
C LYS A 33 11.32 -17.49 7.44
N THR A 34 10.24 -17.45 8.21
CA THR A 34 9.99 -18.39 9.31
C THR A 34 9.14 -19.59 8.89
N ALA A 35 8.32 -19.46 7.85
CA ALA A 35 7.38 -20.48 7.41
C ALA A 35 7.16 -20.45 5.88
N LYS A 36 6.31 -21.35 5.38
CA LYS A 36 5.90 -21.36 3.97
C LYS A 36 4.79 -20.33 3.78
N VAL A 37 4.97 -19.40 2.84
CA VAL A 37 3.93 -18.40 2.52
C VAL A 37 2.78 -19.09 1.80
N GLU A 38 1.61 -19.14 2.44
CA GLU A 38 0.39 -19.71 1.84
C GLU A 38 -0.11 -18.89 0.64
N LYS A 39 0.06 -17.57 0.68
CA LYS A 39 -0.47 -16.64 -0.34
C LYS A 39 0.60 -15.73 -0.94
N PRO A 40 1.48 -16.24 -1.82
CA PRO A 40 2.56 -15.45 -2.44
C PRO A 40 2.06 -14.26 -3.27
N HIS A 41 0.84 -14.34 -3.82
CA HIS A 41 0.24 -13.27 -4.62
C HIS A 41 0.03 -11.97 -3.82
N LEU A 42 -0.19 -12.07 -2.50
CA LEU A 42 -0.39 -10.91 -1.62
C LEU A 42 0.81 -9.96 -1.60
N PHE A 43 2.04 -10.47 -1.76
CA PHE A 43 3.22 -9.62 -1.89
C PHE A 43 3.15 -8.70 -3.10
N LYS A 44 2.66 -9.21 -4.23
CA LYS A 44 2.54 -8.43 -5.46
C LYS A 44 1.39 -7.43 -5.35
N GLU A 45 0.28 -7.84 -4.76
CA GLU A 45 -0.88 -6.97 -4.53
C GLU A 45 -0.55 -5.82 -3.58
N LYS A 46 0.01 -6.11 -2.40
CA LYS A 46 0.35 -5.06 -1.42
C LYS A 46 1.41 -4.10 -1.96
N ARG A 47 2.42 -4.58 -2.70
CA ARG A 47 3.40 -3.71 -3.38
C ARG A 47 2.74 -2.79 -4.42
N ARG A 48 1.81 -3.31 -5.22
CA ARG A 48 1.03 -2.50 -6.17
C ARG A 48 0.15 -1.48 -5.46
N GLU A 49 -0.42 -1.83 -4.32
CA GLU A 49 -1.25 -0.92 -3.54
C GLU A 49 -0.43 0.23 -2.94
N VAL A 50 0.75 -0.07 -2.40
CA VAL A 50 1.73 0.94 -1.97
C VAL A 50 2.09 1.89 -3.12
N ALA A 51 2.41 1.35 -4.30
CA ALA A 51 2.75 2.17 -5.46
C ALA A 51 1.60 3.10 -5.86
N ARG A 52 0.36 2.60 -5.90
CA ARG A 52 -0.83 3.41 -6.20
C ARG A 52 -1.04 4.54 -5.21
N ILE A 53 -0.87 4.27 -3.91
CA ILE A 53 -1.00 5.30 -2.87
C ILE A 53 0.06 6.39 -3.03
N LEU A 54 1.31 6.00 -3.29
CA LEU A 54 2.39 6.96 -3.53
C LEU A 54 2.12 7.83 -4.77
N THR A 55 1.63 7.23 -5.86
CA THR A 55 1.22 7.97 -7.06
C THR A 55 0.13 8.99 -6.74
N ILE A 56 -0.95 8.58 -6.07
CA ILE A 56 -2.06 9.48 -5.72
C ILE A 56 -1.60 10.59 -4.75
N LEU A 57 -0.74 10.28 -3.79
CA LEU A 57 -0.15 11.30 -2.91
C LEU A 57 0.62 12.35 -3.72
N LYS A 58 1.39 11.92 -4.72
CA LYS A 58 2.14 12.81 -5.60
C LYS A 58 1.23 13.61 -6.53
N GLU A 59 0.19 13.00 -7.10
CA GLU A 59 -0.85 13.69 -7.88
C GLU A 59 -1.49 14.82 -7.05
N LYS A 60 -1.91 14.52 -5.79
CA LYS A 60 -2.49 15.51 -4.88
C LYS A 60 -1.51 16.56 -4.37
N GLU A 61 -0.20 16.31 -4.43
CA GLU A 61 0.83 17.31 -4.14
C GLU A 61 0.98 18.27 -5.32
N ASN A 62 1.05 17.75 -6.54
CA ASN A 62 1.18 18.55 -7.74
C ASN A 62 -0.10 19.33 -8.11
N GLU A 63 -1.30 18.90 -7.68
CA GLU A 63 -2.56 19.67 -7.84
C GLU A 63 -2.68 20.89 -6.92
N LYS A 64 -1.79 21.02 -5.92
CA LYS A 64 -1.80 22.14 -4.97
C LYS A 64 -0.87 23.29 -5.36
N ASP A 65 -0.16 23.17 -6.48
CA ASP A 65 0.62 24.24 -7.14
C ASP A 65 -0.18 24.77 -8.35
#